data_AF-A0A957MXY3-F1
#
_entry.id   AF-A0A957MXY3-F1
#
_cell.length_a   1.000
_cell.length_b   1.000
_cell.length_c   1.000
_cell.angle_alpha   90.00
_cell.angle_beta   90.00
_cell.angle_gamma   90.00
#
_symmetry.space_group_name_H-M   'P 1'
#
loop_
_entity.id
_entity.type
_entity.pdbx_description
1 polymer ?
#
loop_
_entity_poly.entity_id
_entity_poly.type
_entity_poly.pdbx_seq_one_letter_code
_entity_poly.pdbx_strand_id
1 'polypeptide(L)'
;SDLEGQDALVILRRLTRAVNGAGKRLLLLIDEAEALLAIARAEPAWLARLRRALQDPNQKCVLASTKLLAQLNDLTADWPTSPFLFGFNMLNLWSLDPDSATALIEQRPAVEQVTVPGEIVEEILIHTNRHPYLMQFLCHRLYAEQEDGTGYLRAPTDEDVNPDNLLAGLFLVDFQHLTKLERRLLLAIGRSSIVTEAEILTLLSDQSPDRILTFLWGMEKLGHLRQVYGQWTIGNEYLRRWLQQELDNLERMNDALLTDDTFETLLKVGHAQEVQSFRAEIERLESAYDSLKADITHNHNGQRDALRADLHRIEHLLKAARRDLERSYLRRHQTPLV
;
A
#
# COMPACT_ATOMS: atom_id res chain seq x y z
N SER A 1 -0.80 -20.26 32.40
CA SER A 1 -1.42 -19.67 33.59
C SER A 1 -0.50 -18.69 34.36
N ASP A 2 0.76 -18.48 33.97
CA ASP A 2 1.72 -17.63 34.74
C ASP A 2 1.95 -16.21 34.15
N LEU A 3 1.05 -15.74 33.27
CA LEU A 3 1.13 -14.44 32.59
C LEU A 3 -0.16 -13.59 32.73
N GLU A 4 -1.25 -14.17 33.23
CA GLU A 4 -2.52 -13.46 33.44
C GLU A 4 -2.36 -12.41 34.55
N GLY A 5 -2.81 -11.18 34.28
CA GLY A 5 -2.75 -10.06 35.23
C GLY A 5 -1.40 -9.36 35.38
N GLN A 6 -0.38 -9.72 34.59
CA GLN A 6 0.92 -9.03 34.59
C GLN A 6 0.96 -7.85 33.62
N ASP A 7 1.74 -6.83 33.96
CA ASP A 7 2.01 -5.70 33.06
C ASP A 7 2.68 -6.17 31.76
N ALA A 8 2.25 -5.64 30.63
CA ALA A 8 2.70 -6.04 29.29
C ALA A 8 4.23 -5.97 29.13
N LEU A 9 4.90 -4.99 29.76
CA LEU A 9 6.36 -4.85 29.70
C LEU A 9 7.07 -6.00 30.42
N VAL A 10 6.48 -6.48 31.52
CA VAL A 10 7.01 -7.63 32.26
C VAL A 10 6.85 -8.91 31.44
N ILE A 11 5.70 -9.08 30.80
CA ILE A 11 5.42 -10.21 29.91
C ILE A 11 6.42 -10.22 28.76
N LEU A 12 6.57 -9.11 28.03
CA LEU A 12 7.51 -9.00 26.91
C LEU A 12 8.94 -9.35 27.33
N ARG A 13 9.42 -8.80 28.45
CA ARG A 13 10.77 -9.09 28.95
C ARG A 13 10.96 -10.57 29.29
N ARG A 14 9.97 -11.23 29.89
CA ARG A 14 10.04 -12.65 30.23
C ARG A 14 10.03 -13.53 28.97
N LEU A 15 9.15 -13.23 28.02
CA LEU A 15 9.06 -13.93 26.74
C LEU A 15 10.36 -13.81 25.96
N THR A 16 10.91 -12.60 25.82
CA THR A 16 12.18 -12.36 25.11
C THR A 16 13.32 -13.18 25.73
N ARG A 17 13.42 -13.23 27.07
CA ARG A 17 14.43 -14.05 27.75
C ARG A 17 14.24 -15.55 27.52
N ALA A 18 13.01 -16.05 27.63
CA ALA A 18 12.72 -17.47 27.44
C ALA A 18 13.01 -17.92 26.00
N VAL A 19 12.60 -17.13 25.01
CA VAL A 19 12.82 -17.41 23.58
C VAL A 19 14.31 -17.35 23.23
N ASN A 20 15.05 -16.36 23.74
CA ASN A 20 16.50 -16.27 23.55
C ASN A 20 17.24 -17.42 24.23
N GLY A 21 16.80 -17.84 25.42
CA GLY A 21 17.36 -19.00 26.13
C GLY A 21 17.23 -20.31 25.33
N ALA A 22 16.23 -20.38 24.44
CA ALA A 22 16.04 -21.48 23.50
C ALA A 22 16.76 -21.27 22.14
N GLY A 23 17.64 -20.28 22.02
CA GLY A 23 18.37 -19.97 20.79
C GLY A 23 17.50 -19.39 19.66
N LYS A 24 16.29 -18.92 19.97
CA LYS A 24 15.36 -18.31 19.02
C LYS A 24 15.27 -16.81 19.24
N ARG A 25 14.65 -16.08 18.31
CA ARG A 25 14.37 -14.65 18.43
C ARG A 25 12.86 -14.42 18.48
N LEU A 26 12.39 -13.57 19.40
CA LEU A 26 10.97 -13.22 19.49
C LEU A 26 10.57 -12.32 18.30
N LEU A 27 9.48 -12.69 17.62
CA LEU A 27 8.77 -11.83 16.66
C LEU A 27 7.44 -11.41 17.30
N LEU A 28 7.24 -10.11 17.43
CA LEU A 28 6.01 -9.50 17.90
C LEU A 28 5.31 -8.82 16.73
N LEU A 29 4.11 -9.29 16.41
CA LEU A 29 3.21 -8.65 15.46
C LEU A 29 2.09 -7.97 16.24
N ILE A 30 1.97 -6.65 16.06
CA ILE A 30 0.86 -5.86 16.60
C ILE A 30 0.03 -5.45 15.40
N ASP A 31 -1.14 -6.06 15.26
CA ASP A 31 -2.13 -5.68 14.26
C ASP A 31 -3.01 -4.56 14.81
N GLU A 32 -3.56 -3.73 13.92
CA GLU A 32 -4.39 -2.56 14.25
C GLU A 32 -3.76 -1.67 15.35
N ALA A 33 -2.50 -1.27 15.13
CA ALA A 33 -1.71 -0.53 16.12
C ALA A 33 -2.31 0.86 16.47
N GLU A 34 -3.37 1.31 15.82
CA GLU A 34 -4.18 2.48 16.15
C GLU A 34 -4.71 2.45 17.59
N ALA A 35 -4.88 1.28 18.19
CA ALA A 35 -5.23 1.15 19.62
C ALA A 35 -4.23 1.91 20.53
N LEU A 36 -2.97 2.07 20.09
CA LEU A 36 -1.95 2.85 20.79
C LEU A 36 -2.28 4.35 20.85
N LEU A 37 -3.13 4.89 19.97
CA LEU A 37 -3.52 6.30 19.97
C LEU A 37 -4.30 6.66 21.24
N ALA A 38 -5.20 5.78 21.68
CA ALA A 38 -5.93 5.97 22.93
C ALA A 38 -4.98 5.97 24.14
N ILE A 39 -4.00 5.06 24.13
CA ILE A 39 -2.98 4.96 25.18
C ILE A 39 -2.06 6.18 25.19
N ALA A 40 -1.68 6.71 24.02
CA ALA A 40 -0.87 7.93 23.92
C ALA A 40 -1.55 9.12 24.62
N ARG A 41 -2.88 9.22 24.49
CA ARG A 41 -3.69 10.28 25.11
C ARG A 41 -3.88 10.08 26.61
N ALA A 42 -4.10 8.84 27.05
CA ALA A 42 -4.40 8.52 28.45
C ALA A 42 -3.15 8.35 29.33
N GLU A 43 -2.13 7.66 28.81
CA GLU A 43 -0.95 7.21 29.58
C GLU A 43 0.37 7.38 28.78
N PRO A 44 0.79 8.61 28.43
CA PRO A 44 1.96 8.87 27.59
C PRO A 44 3.26 8.30 28.16
N ALA A 45 3.43 8.32 29.50
CA ALA A 45 4.59 7.74 30.16
C ALA A 45 4.64 6.21 30.05
N TRP A 46 3.49 5.53 30.04
CA TRP A 46 3.44 4.09 29.79
C TRP A 46 3.80 3.78 28.34
N LEU A 47 3.26 4.54 27.38
CA LEU A 47 3.58 4.37 25.97
C LEU A 47 5.08 4.57 25.67
N ALA A 48 5.73 5.55 26.31
CA ALA A 48 7.17 5.76 26.17
C ALA A 48 8.00 4.55 26.65
N ARG A 49 7.56 3.89 27.74
CA ARG A 49 8.19 2.65 28.23
C ARG A 49 7.92 1.47 27.28
N LEU A 50 6.69 1.37 26.77
CA LEU A 50 6.34 0.37 25.76
C LEU A 50 7.21 0.51 24.52
N ARG A 51 7.36 1.71 23.97
CA ARG A 51 8.23 1.97 22.82
C ARG A 51 9.63 1.41 23.02
N ARG A 52 10.23 1.67 24.19
CA ARG A 52 11.58 1.18 24.51
C ARG A 52 11.64 -0.35 24.51
N ALA A 53 10.60 -1.01 25.02
CA ALA A 53 10.51 -2.47 24.99
C ALA A 53 10.30 -3.00 23.55
N LEU A 54 9.46 -2.34 22.74
CA LEU A 54 9.21 -2.74 21.36
C LEU A 54 10.47 -2.68 20.49
N GLN A 55 11.37 -1.73 20.77
CA GLN A 55 12.64 -1.53 20.06
C GLN A 55 13.83 -2.31 20.65
N ASP A 56 13.59 -3.26 21.57
CA ASP A 56 14.67 -4.11 22.10
C ASP A 56 15.34 -4.90 20.94
N PRO A 57 16.68 -4.83 20.78
CA PRO A 57 17.38 -5.49 19.68
C PRO A 57 17.25 -7.02 19.70
N ASN A 58 16.88 -7.61 20.84
CA ASN A 58 16.68 -9.04 21.00
C ASN A 58 15.31 -9.54 20.50
N GLN A 59 14.44 -8.65 20.03
CA GLN A 59 13.18 -9.01 19.38
C GLN A 59 13.06 -8.34 18.01
N LYS A 60 12.09 -8.78 17.22
CA LYS A 60 11.61 -8.05 16.04
C LYS A 60 10.17 -7.65 16.32
N CYS A 61 9.87 -6.36 16.12
CA CYS A 61 8.53 -5.84 16.24
C CYS A 61 8.05 -5.41 14.86
N VAL A 62 6.84 -5.82 14.49
CA VAL A 62 6.12 -5.38 13.30
C VAL A 62 4.82 -4.75 13.78
N LEU A 63 4.59 -3.50 13.39
CA LEU A 63 3.33 -2.80 13.60
C LEU A 63 2.60 -2.79 12.27
N ALA A 64 1.40 -3.36 12.22
CA ALA A 64 0.49 -3.21 11.09
C ALA A 64 -0.58 -2.19 11.49
N SER A 65 -0.81 -1.21 10.62
CA SER A 65 -1.79 -0.16 10.83
C SER A 65 -2.19 0.47 9.50
N THR A 66 -3.31 1.15 9.50
CA THR A 66 -3.62 2.19 8.54
C THR A 66 -2.72 3.41 8.76
N LYS A 67 -2.88 4.42 7.91
CA LYS A 67 -2.16 5.69 8.04
C LYS A 67 -2.48 6.48 9.31
N LEU A 68 -3.55 6.15 10.05
CA LEU A 68 -3.89 6.84 11.30
C LEU A 68 -2.79 6.78 12.36
N LEU A 69 -1.95 5.74 12.33
CA LEU A 69 -0.83 5.61 13.25
C LEU A 69 0.14 6.80 13.17
N ALA A 70 0.14 7.55 12.05
CA ALA A 70 0.87 8.81 11.90
C ALA A 70 0.58 9.82 13.03
N GLN A 71 -0.64 9.83 13.58
CA GLN A 71 -1.01 10.70 14.71
C GLN A 71 -0.15 10.47 15.95
N LEU A 72 0.46 9.28 16.11
CA LEU A 72 1.37 9.04 17.23
C LEU A 72 2.55 9.99 17.20
N ASN A 73 3.02 10.43 16.02
CA ASN A 73 4.11 11.40 15.97
C ASN A 73 3.69 12.75 16.56
N ASP A 74 2.47 13.21 16.28
CA ASP A 74 1.95 14.47 16.82
C ASP A 74 1.72 14.37 18.33
N LEU A 75 1.08 13.28 18.77
CA LEU A 75 0.79 13.03 20.19
C LEU A 75 2.06 12.84 21.03
N THR A 76 3.20 12.58 20.39
CA THR A 76 4.49 12.35 21.07
C THR A 76 5.57 13.35 20.67
N ALA A 77 5.19 14.44 19.98
CA ALA A 77 6.13 15.47 19.52
C ALA A 77 6.83 16.18 20.68
N ASP A 78 6.12 16.39 21.80
CA ASP A 78 6.63 17.07 22.99
C ASP A 78 7.46 16.17 23.91
N TRP A 79 7.74 14.93 23.50
CA TRP A 79 8.57 14.05 24.31
C TRP A 79 10.01 14.59 24.37
N PRO A 80 10.71 14.47 25.53
CA PRO A 80 12.13 14.81 25.63
C PRO A 80 13.03 13.95 24.72
N THR A 81 12.50 12.81 24.26
CA THR A 81 13.14 11.88 23.33
C THR A 81 12.46 11.95 21.97
N SER A 82 13.02 11.29 20.96
CA SER A 82 12.38 11.23 19.62
C SER A 82 10.91 10.76 19.69
N PRO A 83 10.06 11.10 18.71
CA PRO A 83 8.66 10.65 18.65
C PRO A 83 8.52 9.12 18.55
N PHE A 84 7.30 8.60 18.79
CA PHE A 84 7.07 7.15 18.94
C PHE A 84 7.57 6.31 17.76
N LEU A 85 7.23 6.70 16.54
CA LEU A 85 7.57 5.93 15.33
C LEU A 85 9.04 6.09 14.92
N PHE A 86 9.81 6.97 15.58
CA PHE A 86 11.22 7.12 15.28
C PHE A 86 11.99 5.83 15.63
N GLY A 87 12.73 5.30 14.65
CA GLY A 87 13.45 4.02 14.74
C GLY A 87 12.70 2.83 14.15
N PHE A 88 11.45 3.00 13.73
CA PHE A 88 10.74 2.01 12.92
C PHE A 88 11.01 2.25 11.43
N ASN A 89 11.17 1.16 10.68
CA ASN A 89 11.19 1.21 9.22
C ASN A 89 9.75 1.15 8.72
N MET A 90 9.34 2.16 7.94
CA MET A 90 8.02 2.18 7.33
C MET A 90 8.04 1.32 6.07
N LEU A 91 7.08 0.40 5.98
CA LEU A 91 6.82 -0.40 4.77
C LEU A 91 5.36 -0.20 4.40
N ASN A 92 5.13 0.41 3.24
CA ASN A 92 3.78 0.65 2.75
C ASN A 92 3.36 -0.51 1.83
N LEU A 93 2.13 -0.99 1.99
CA LEU A 93 1.55 -2.02 1.12
C LEU A 93 0.79 -1.34 -0.01
N TRP A 94 1.21 -1.59 -1.26
CA TRP A 94 0.68 -0.92 -2.45
C TRP A 94 -0.13 -1.89 -3.31
N SER A 95 -0.71 -1.40 -4.40
CA SER A 95 -1.28 -2.25 -5.44
C SER A 95 -0.27 -3.30 -5.92
N LEU A 96 -0.77 -4.49 -6.25
CA LEU A 96 0.10 -5.56 -6.77
C LEU A 96 0.69 -5.16 -8.12
N ASP A 97 1.90 -5.65 -8.41
CA ASP A 97 2.42 -5.60 -9.77
C ASP A 97 1.51 -6.44 -10.71
N PRO A 98 1.53 -6.17 -12.02
CA PRO A 98 0.60 -6.82 -12.95
C PRO A 98 0.67 -8.35 -12.94
N ASP A 99 1.85 -8.96 -12.78
CA ASP A 99 1.99 -10.42 -12.79
C ASP A 99 1.42 -11.03 -11.50
N SER A 100 1.75 -10.46 -10.35
CA SER A 100 1.18 -10.91 -9.06
C SER A 100 -0.34 -10.70 -9.01
N ALA A 101 -0.85 -9.63 -9.62
CA ALA A 101 -2.28 -9.37 -9.70
C ALA A 101 -3.01 -10.43 -10.55
N THR A 102 -2.46 -10.76 -11.73
CA THR A 102 -3.00 -11.85 -12.56
C THR A 102 -2.87 -13.20 -11.84
N ALA A 103 -1.75 -13.46 -11.17
CA ALA A 103 -1.55 -14.70 -10.41
C ALA A 103 -2.57 -14.88 -9.28
N LEU A 104 -3.00 -13.78 -8.66
CA LEU A 104 -4.06 -13.79 -7.66
C LEU A 104 -5.42 -14.09 -8.28
N ILE A 105 -5.74 -13.56 -9.46
CA ILE A 105 -7.01 -13.82 -10.15
C ILE A 105 -7.11 -15.29 -10.57
N GLU A 106 -6.03 -15.83 -11.15
CA GLU A 106 -5.96 -17.22 -11.64
C GLU A 106 -5.75 -18.25 -10.52
N GLN A 107 -5.48 -17.78 -9.29
CA GLN A 107 -5.12 -18.62 -8.14
C GLN A 107 -3.93 -19.56 -8.46
N ARG A 108 -2.94 -19.10 -9.22
CA ARG A 108 -1.79 -19.94 -9.66
C ARG A 108 -1.12 -20.74 -8.52
N PRO A 109 -0.92 -20.19 -7.30
CA PRO A 109 -0.30 -20.94 -6.20
C PRO A 109 -1.21 -21.98 -5.55
N ALA A 110 -2.52 -21.94 -5.80
CA ALA A 110 -3.48 -22.86 -5.21
C ALA A 110 -3.49 -24.21 -5.94
N VAL A 111 -3.98 -25.24 -5.25
CA VAL A 111 -4.18 -26.57 -5.84
C VAL A 111 -5.28 -26.52 -6.90
N GLU A 112 -6.33 -25.75 -6.64
CA GLU A 112 -7.46 -25.52 -7.55
C GLU A 112 -7.28 -24.16 -8.22
N GLN A 113 -6.90 -24.19 -9.50
CA GLN A 113 -6.74 -22.99 -10.31
C GLN A 113 -8.06 -22.61 -10.98
N VAL A 114 -8.26 -21.31 -11.19
CA VAL A 114 -9.45 -20.79 -11.86
C VAL A 114 -9.11 -20.50 -13.32
N THR A 115 -9.90 -21.04 -14.25
CA THR A 115 -9.71 -20.74 -15.67
C THR A 115 -10.39 -19.41 -16.00
N VAL A 116 -9.61 -18.44 -16.48
CA VAL A 116 -10.10 -17.08 -16.75
C VAL A 116 -9.58 -16.60 -18.12
N PRO A 117 -10.47 -16.19 -19.04
CA PRO A 117 -10.07 -15.49 -20.27
C PRO A 117 -9.27 -14.22 -19.98
N GLY A 118 -8.22 -13.94 -20.78
CA GLY A 118 -7.34 -12.78 -20.57
C GLY A 118 -8.07 -11.43 -20.58
N GLU A 119 -9.12 -11.30 -21.39
CA GLU A 119 -10.00 -10.12 -21.42
C GLU A 119 -10.71 -9.86 -20.08
N ILE A 120 -11.18 -10.92 -19.40
CA ILE A 120 -11.81 -10.82 -18.08
C ILE A 120 -10.77 -10.45 -17.02
N VAL A 121 -9.55 -10.99 -17.13
CA VAL A 121 -8.44 -10.60 -16.25
C VAL A 121 -8.18 -9.10 -16.39
N GLU A 122 -8.05 -8.59 -17.61
CA GLU A 122 -7.82 -7.16 -17.87
C GLU A 122 -8.95 -6.28 -17.30
N GLU A 123 -10.22 -6.66 -17.48
CA GLU A 123 -11.36 -5.94 -16.91
C GLU A 123 -11.31 -5.90 -15.38
N ILE A 124 -11.03 -7.03 -14.72
CA ILE A 124 -10.88 -7.09 -13.26
C ILE A 124 -9.76 -6.16 -12.80
N LEU A 125 -8.60 -6.18 -13.47
CA LEU A 125 -7.47 -5.32 -13.13
C LEU A 125 -7.81 -3.83 -13.31
N ILE A 126 -8.56 -3.47 -14.36
CA ILE A 126 -9.02 -2.11 -14.61
C ILE A 126 -10.02 -1.66 -13.54
N HIS A 127 -11.03 -2.47 -13.20
CA HIS A 127 -12.05 -2.08 -12.23
C HIS A 127 -11.51 -1.94 -10.81
N THR A 128 -10.52 -2.74 -10.46
CA THR A 128 -10.00 -2.84 -9.08
C THR A 128 -8.69 -2.09 -8.87
N ASN A 129 -8.04 -1.65 -9.95
CA ASN A 129 -6.73 -1.02 -9.95
C ASN A 129 -5.69 -1.82 -9.15
N ARG A 130 -5.75 -3.15 -9.30
CA ARG A 130 -4.84 -4.12 -8.67
C ARG A 130 -4.83 -4.06 -7.15
N HIS A 131 -5.91 -3.57 -6.53
CA HIS A 131 -6.07 -3.61 -5.08
C HIS A 131 -6.41 -5.06 -4.65
N PRO A 132 -5.58 -5.73 -3.82
CA PRO A 132 -5.74 -7.16 -3.50
C PRO A 132 -7.13 -7.54 -3.03
N TYR A 133 -7.70 -6.75 -2.11
CA TYR A 133 -9.03 -7.00 -1.57
C TYR A 133 -10.14 -6.81 -2.61
N LEU A 134 -10.09 -5.75 -3.43
CA LEU A 134 -11.13 -5.49 -4.43
C LEU A 134 -11.09 -6.50 -5.57
N MET A 135 -9.88 -6.97 -5.93
CA MET A 135 -9.72 -8.09 -6.87
C MET A 135 -10.40 -9.35 -6.36
N GLN A 136 -10.10 -9.75 -5.12
CA GLN A 136 -10.71 -10.93 -4.52
C GLN A 136 -12.23 -10.78 -4.35
N PHE A 137 -12.69 -9.60 -3.95
CA PHE A 137 -14.11 -9.27 -3.83
C PHE A 137 -14.83 -9.41 -5.19
N LEU A 138 -14.29 -8.82 -6.26
CA LEU A 138 -14.87 -8.96 -7.59
C LEU A 138 -14.79 -10.41 -8.08
N CYS A 139 -13.64 -11.08 -7.97
CA CYS A 139 -13.49 -12.48 -8.36
C CYS A 139 -14.51 -13.37 -7.65
N HIS A 140 -14.76 -13.16 -6.36
CA HIS A 140 -15.77 -13.89 -5.61
C HIS A 140 -17.19 -13.72 -6.20
N ARG A 141 -17.55 -12.50 -6.63
CA ARG A 141 -18.86 -12.24 -7.27
C ARG A 141 -19.00 -12.87 -8.66
N LEU A 142 -17.88 -12.96 -9.38
CA LEU A 142 -17.83 -13.50 -10.74
C LEU A 142 -17.65 -15.01 -10.79
N TYR A 143 -17.23 -15.62 -9.68
CA TYR A 143 -16.98 -17.05 -9.61
C TYR A 143 -18.25 -17.85 -9.85
N ALA A 144 -18.11 -18.86 -10.70
CA ALA A 144 -19.12 -19.85 -10.98
C ALA A 144 -18.44 -21.20 -11.21
N GLU A 145 -19.21 -22.27 -11.05
CA GLU A 145 -18.74 -23.65 -11.25
C GLU A 145 -19.42 -24.24 -12.48
N GLN A 146 -18.64 -24.97 -13.28
CA GLN A 146 -19.17 -25.81 -14.35
C GLN A 146 -19.75 -27.11 -13.77
N GLU A 147 -20.49 -27.87 -14.59
CA GLU A 147 -21.09 -29.15 -14.16
C GLU A 147 -20.05 -30.19 -13.70
N ASP A 148 -18.80 -30.08 -14.14
CA ASP A 148 -17.69 -30.95 -13.76
C ASP A 148 -16.95 -30.50 -12.48
N GLY A 149 -17.40 -29.41 -11.84
CA GLY A 149 -16.78 -28.82 -10.65
C GLY A 149 -15.63 -27.86 -10.94
N THR A 150 -15.32 -27.58 -12.21
CA THR A 150 -14.26 -26.63 -12.56
C THR A 150 -14.74 -25.19 -12.36
N GLY A 151 -13.99 -24.43 -11.54
CA GLY A 151 -14.23 -23.01 -11.31
C GLY A 151 -13.83 -22.12 -12.49
N TYR A 152 -14.69 -21.16 -12.84
CA TYR A 152 -14.41 -20.13 -13.82
C TYR A 152 -14.94 -18.76 -13.36
N LEU A 153 -14.42 -17.69 -13.96
CA LEU A 153 -14.96 -16.33 -13.76
C LEU A 153 -15.79 -15.93 -14.98
N ARG A 154 -17.05 -15.54 -14.74
CA ARG A 154 -17.88 -14.91 -15.77
C ARG A 154 -17.45 -13.44 -15.99
N ALA A 155 -17.89 -12.86 -17.11
CA ALA A 155 -17.65 -11.45 -17.38
C ALA A 155 -18.31 -10.55 -16.32
N PRO A 156 -17.64 -9.48 -15.86
CA PRO A 156 -18.23 -8.45 -15.01
C PRO A 156 -19.46 -7.81 -15.64
N THR A 157 -20.47 -7.54 -14.82
CA THR A 157 -21.61 -6.68 -15.16
C THR A 157 -21.59 -5.41 -14.33
N ASP A 158 -22.41 -4.43 -14.70
CA ASP A 158 -22.54 -3.19 -13.92
C ASP A 158 -22.96 -3.43 -12.47
N GLU A 159 -23.75 -4.48 -12.19
CA GLU A 159 -24.14 -4.80 -10.82
C GLU A 159 -22.96 -5.31 -9.99
N ASP A 160 -22.02 -6.02 -10.62
CA ASP A 160 -20.86 -6.61 -9.96
C ASP A 160 -19.87 -5.58 -9.43
N VAL A 161 -19.81 -4.43 -10.09
CA VAL A 161 -18.92 -3.31 -9.72
C VAL A 161 -19.63 -2.23 -8.90
N ASN A 162 -20.89 -2.43 -8.55
CA ASN A 162 -21.56 -1.60 -7.55
C ASN A 162 -21.09 -1.98 -6.14
N PRO A 163 -20.72 -0.98 -5.31
CA PRO A 163 -20.35 -1.24 -3.91
C PRO A 163 -21.57 -1.71 -3.12
N ASP A 164 -21.39 -2.77 -2.33
CA ASP A 164 -22.39 -3.17 -1.34
C ASP A 164 -22.27 -2.32 -0.05
N ASN A 165 -23.17 -2.53 0.91
CA ASN A 165 -23.18 -1.77 2.16
C ASN A 165 -21.88 -1.94 2.97
N LEU A 166 -21.26 -3.12 2.90
CA LEU A 166 -20.01 -3.40 3.61
C LEU A 166 -18.87 -2.57 3.01
N LEU A 167 -18.72 -2.63 1.68
CA LEU A 167 -17.68 -1.91 0.95
C LEU A 167 -17.88 -0.39 1.04
N ALA A 168 -19.14 0.08 0.96
CA ALA A 168 -19.47 1.49 1.19
C ALA A 168 -19.08 1.95 2.62
N GLY A 169 -19.29 1.09 3.63
CA GLY A 169 -18.85 1.33 4.99
C GLY A 169 -17.32 1.45 5.11
N LEU A 170 -16.57 0.57 4.43
CA LEU A 170 -15.10 0.64 4.39
C LEU A 170 -14.62 1.94 3.73
N PHE A 171 -15.20 2.34 2.59
CA PHE A 171 -14.83 3.60 1.94
C PHE A 171 -15.14 4.83 2.78
N LEU A 172 -16.25 4.81 3.55
CA LEU A 172 -16.57 5.90 4.46
C LEU A 172 -15.52 6.02 5.58
N VAL A 173 -15.10 4.90 6.16
CA VAL A 173 -14.04 4.86 7.18
C VAL A 173 -12.72 5.38 6.58
N ASP A 174 -12.33 4.89 5.40
CA ASP A 174 -11.12 5.36 4.71
C ASP A 174 -11.17 6.87 4.43
N PHE A 175 -12.31 7.37 3.95
CA PHE A 175 -12.52 8.80 3.72
C PHE A 175 -12.39 9.63 4.99
N GLN A 176 -12.92 9.12 6.11
CA GLN A 176 -12.78 9.78 7.43
C GLN A 176 -11.30 9.84 7.87
N HIS A 177 -10.49 8.87 7.48
CA HIS A 177 -9.06 8.85 7.75
C HIS A 177 -8.24 9.73 6.82
N LEU A 178 -8.80 10.26 5.73
CA LEU A 178 -8.13 11.22 4.86
C LEU A 178 -7.89 12.57 5.56
N THR A 179 -6.76 13.20 5.25
CA THR A 179 -6.47 14.59 5.60
C THR A 179 -7.38 15.55 4.83
N LYS A 180 -7.37 16.84 5.19
CA LYS A 180 -8.20 17.85 4.51
C LYS A 180 -7.82 17.97 3.03
N LEU A 181 -6.52 18.03 2.72
CA LEU A 181 -6.06 18.15 1.34
C LEU A 181 -6.40 16.90 0.51
N GLU A 182 -6.25 15.69 1.06
CA GLU A 182 -6.61 14.45 0.36
C GLU A 182 -8.10 14.40 0.03
N ARG A 183 -8.98 14.79 0.96
CA ARG A 183 -10.43 14.86 0.69
C ARG A 183 -10.73 15.85 -0.43
N ARG A 184 -10.11 17.04 -0.38
CA ARG A 184 -10.28 18.06 -1.42
C ARG A 184 -9.84 17.56 -2.79
N LEU A 185 -8.71 16.86 -2.86
CA LEU A 185 -8.22 16.23 -4.09
C LEU A 185 -9.19 15.16 -4.60
N LEU A 186 -9.61 14.24 -3.72
CA LEU A 186 -10.52 13.15 -4.08
C LEU A 186 -11.85 13.69 -4.61
N LEU A 187 -12.44 14.67 -3.92
CA LEU A 187 -13.70 15.30 -4.30
C LEU A 187 -13.57 16.11 -5.60
N ALA A 188 -12.48 16.86 -5.78
CA ALA A 188 -12.22 17.63 -6.99
C ALA A 188 -12.13 16.71 -8.23
N ILE A 189 -11.41 15.60 -8.12
CA ILE A 189 -11.28 14.61 -9.20
C ILE A 189 -12.59 13.83 -9.39
N GLY A 190 -13.28 13.50 -8.30
CA GLY A 190 -14.56 12.79 -8.32
C GLY A 190 -15.67 13.52 -9.07
N ARG A 191 -15.72 14.85 -8.97
CA ARG A 191 -16.68 15.71 -9.68
C ARG A 191 -16.52 15.65 -11.20
N SER A 192 -15.29 15.72 -11.68
CA SER A 192 -14.99 15.83 -13.11
C SER A 192 -14.73 14.49 -13.79
N SER A 193 -14.71 13.39 -13.02
CA SER A 193 -14.34 12.02 -13.41
C SER A 193 -12.90 11.85 -13.90
N ILE A 194 -12.39 12.75 -14.75
CA ILE A 194 -11.03 12.80 -15.26
C ILE A 194 -10.55 14.25 -15.22
N VAL A 195 -9.34 14.49 -14.70
CA VAL A 195 -8.78 15.85 -14.52
C VAL A 195 -7.29 15.87 -14.85
N THR A 196 -6.84 16.89 -15.55
CA THR A 196 -5.40 17.12 -15.78
C THR A 196 -4.72 17.68 -14.54
N GLU A 197 -3.39 17.51 -14.45
CA GLU A 197 -2.63 18.11 -13.35
C GLU A 197 -2.79 19.64 -13.28
N ALA A 198 -2.76 20.33 -14.42
CA ALA A 198 -2.92 21.79 -14.49
C ALA A 198 -4.27 22.26 -13.95
N GLU A 199 -5.35 21.53 -14.24
CA GLU A 199 -6.68 21.81 -13.69
C GLU A 199 -6.71 21.60 -12.17
N ILE A 200 -6.09 20.54 -11.65
CA ILE A 200 -5.99 20.31 -10.20
C ILE A 200 -5.23 21.44 -9.50
N LEU A 201 -4.08 21.85 -10.07
CA LEU A 201 -3.29 22.96 -9.54
C LEU A 201 -4.08 24.28 -9.55
N THR A 202 -4.93 24.49 -10.55
CA THR A 202 -5.81 25.65 -10.63
C THR A 202 -6.92 25.59 -9.57
N LEU A 203 -7.58 24.43 -9.41
CA LEU A 203 -8.65 24.20 -8.45
C LEU A 203 -8.20 24.32 -6.99
N LEU A 204 -6.93 23.99 -6.72
CA LEU A 204 -6.32 24.01 -5.38
C LEU A 204 -5.21 25.06 -5.28
N SER A 205 -5.38 26.20 -5.95
CA SER A 205 -4.38 27.27 -6.04
C SER A 205 -4.04 27.94 -4.70
N ASP A 206 -4.78 27.65 -3.63
CA ASP A 206 -4.44 28.02 -2.25
C ASP A 206 -3.33 27.15 -1.63
N GLN A 207 -2.95 26.05 -2.27
CA GLN A 207 -1.86 25.17 -1.86
C GLN A 207 -0.66 25.31 -2.80
N SER A 208 0.54 25.02 -2.30
CA SER A 208 1.72 25.02 -3.17
C SER A 208 1.68 23.84 -4.16
N PRO A 209 2.18 24.01 -5.41
CA PRO A 209 2.23 22.92 -6.38
C PRO A 209 2.95 21.68 -5.85
N ASP A 210 4.11 21.85 -5.20
CA ASP A 210 4.87 20.73 -4.63
C ASP A 210 4.09 19.93 -3.59
N ARG A 211 3.27 20.61 -2.77
CA ARG A 211 2.41 19.97 -1.78
C ARG A 211 1.31 19.17 -2.48
N ILE A 212 0.64 19.75 -3.46
CA ILE A 212 -0.38 19.05 -4.26
C ILE A 212 0.21 17.78 -4.90
N LEU A 213 1.37 17.88 -5.54
CA LEU A 213 2.04 16.76 -6.21
C LEU A 213 2.45 15.66 -5.21
N THR A 214 2.90 16.04 -4.02
CA THR A 214 3.24 15.10 -2.94
C THR A 214 2.02 14.27 -2.53
N PHE A 215 0.87 14.94 -2.35
CA PHE A 215 -0.38 14.27 -1.97
C PHE A 215 -0.97 13.45 -3.12
N LEU A 216 -0.90 13.91 -4.37
CA LEU A 216 -1.30 13.13 -5.54
C LEU A 216 -0.50 11.83 -5.66
N TRP A 217 0.82 11.88 -5.46
CA TRP A 217 1.65 10.67 -5.40
C TRP A 217 1.18 9.74 -4.27
N GLY A 218 0.98 10.25 -3.06
CA GLY A 218 0.54 9.44 -1.92
C GLY A 218 -0.81 8.75 -2.15
N MET A 219 -1.78 9.50 -2.65
CA MET A 219 -3.13 8.99 -2.94
C MET A 219 -3.14 7.98 -4.10
N GLU A 220 -2.24 8.12 -5.08
CA GLU A 220 -2.04 7.10 -6.12
C GLU A 220 -1.49 5.80 -5.53
N LYS A 221 -0.44 5.90 -4.69
CA LYS A 221 0.19 4.73 -4.07
C LYS A 221 -0.76 3.96 -3.16
N LEU A 222 -1.63 4.68 -2.47
CA LEU A 222 -2.68 4.11 -1.62
C LEU A 222 -3.93 3.68 -2.41
N GLY A 223 -3.92 3.75 -3.74
CA GLY A 223 -5.00 3.25 -4.60
C GLY A 223 -6.28 4.10 -4.59
N HIS A 224 -6.25 5.31 -4.02
CA HIS A 224 -7.39 6.23 -4.00
C HIS A 224 -7.55 6.97 -5.34
N LEU A 225 -6.42 7.23 -6.00
CA LEU A 225 -6.33 7.84 -7.32
C LEU A 225 -5.54 6.95 -8.27
N ARG A 226 -5.66 7.20 -9.57
CA ARG A 226 -4.80 6.61 -10.59
C ARG A 226 -4.61 7.56 -11.76
N GLN A 227 -3.55 7.33 -12.52
CA GLN A 227 -3.33 8.00 -13.79
C GLN A 227 -3.78 7.14 -14.98
N VAL A 228 -4.51 7.77 -15.92
CA VAL A 228 -4.92 7.20 -17.20
C VAL A 228 -4.57 8.20 -18.29
N TYR A 229 -3.69 7.82 -19.22
CA TYR A 229 -3.19 8.69 -20.30
C TYR A 229 -2.67 10.06 -19.82
N GLY A 230 -2.03 10.11 -18.65
CA GLY A 230 -1.49 11.35 -18.07
C GLY A 230 -2.53 12.25 -17.37
N GLN A 231 -3.77 11.78 -17.27
CA GLN A 231 -4.84 12.44 -16.51
C GLN A 231 -5.16 11.66 -15.24
N TRP A 232 -5.66 12.35 -14.23
CA TRP A 232 -6.02 11.80 -12.94
C TRP A 232 -7.50 11.40 -12.89
N THR A 233 -7.77 10.23 -12.32
CA THR A 233 -9.13 9.75 -12.05
C THR A 233 -9.16 8.99 -10.71
N ILE A 234 -10.36 8.63 -10.26
CA ILE A 234 -10.56 7.82 -9.06
C ILE A 234 -9.92 6.45 -9.24
N GLY A 235 -9.29 5.97 -8.17
CA GLY A 235 -8.40 4.83 -8.20
C GLY A 235 -9.07 3.56 -8.68
N ASN A 236 -10.33 3.30 -8.33
CA ASN A 236 -11.04 2.09 -8.74
C ASN A 236 -12.53 2.38 -8.96
N GLU A 237 -13.21 1.45 -9.63
CA GLU A 237 -14.60 1.62 -10.06
C GLU A 237 -15.58 1.64 -8.88
N TYR A 238 -15.37 0.79 -7.87
CA TYR A 238 -16.20 0.77 -6.68
C TYR A 238 -16.16 2.10 -5.92
N LEU A 239 -14.95 2.63 -5.69
CA LEU A 239 -14.74 3.92 -5.04
C LEU A 239 -15.33 5.05 -5.87
N ARG A 240 -15.21 5.00 -7.20
CA ARG A 240 -15.81 5.99 -8.10
C ARG A 240 -17.32 6.03 -7.96
N ARG A 241 -18.00 4.87 -8.01
CA ARG A 241 -19.46 4.79 -7.90
C ARG A 241 -19.95 5.22 -6.53
N TRP A 242 -19.29 4.75 -5.46
CA TRP A 242 -19.58 5.17 -4.09
C TRP A 242 -19.43 6.69 -3.92
N LEU A 243 -18.32 7.27 -4.40
CA LEU A 243 -18.05 8.70 -4.30
C LEU A 243 -19.10 9.52 -5.04
N GLN A 244 -19.56 9.06 -6.21
CA GLN A 244 -20.62 9.73 -6.97
C GLN A 244 -21.97 9.69 -6.25
N GLN A 245 -22.27 8.59 -5.54
CA GLN A 245 -23.51 8.45 -4.77
C GLN A 245 -23.51 9.31 -3.50
N GLU A 246 -22.36 9.43 -2.83
CA GLU A 246 -22.23 10.10 -1.53
C GLU A 246 -21.65 11.52 -1.60
N LEU A 247 -21.40 12.05 -2.81
CA LEU A 247 -20.64 13.29 -3.03
C LEU A 247 -21.15 14.46 -2.14
N ASP A 248 -22.45 14.71 -2.18
CA ASP A 248 -23.09 15.80 -1.42
C ASP A 248 -22.93 15.65 0.10
N ASN A 249 -22.91 14.41 0.59
CA ASN A 249 -22.74 14.12 2.01
C ASN A 249 -21.27 14.30 2.42
N LEU A 250 -20.35 13.78 1.61
CA LEU A 250 -18.91 13.84 1.85
C LEU A 250 -18.38 15.27 1.82
N GLU A 251 -18.92 16.14 0.97
CA GLU A 251 -18.58 17.57 0.92
C GLU A 251 -18.91 18.33 2.21
N ARG A 252 -19.89 17.83 2.98
CA ARG A 252 -20.26 18.44 4.27
C ARG A 252 -19.37 17.94 5.42
N MET A 253 -18.57 16.90 5.20
CA MET A 253 -17.68 16.31 6.22
C MET A 253 -16.35 17.08 6.32
N ASN A 254 -16.37 18.20 7.05
CA ASN A 254 -15.23 19.11 7.17
C ASN A 254 -14.16 18.70 8.20
N ASP A 255 -14.48 17.79 9.12
CA ASP A 255 -13.56 17.39 10.19
C ASP A 255 -12.64 16.26 9.73
N ALA A 256 -11.35 16.55 9.66
CA ALA A 256 -10.30 15.57 9.37
C ALA A 256 -9.59 15.15 10.66
N LEU A 257 -9.37 13.86 10.82
CA LEU A 257 -8.67 13.30 11.98
C LEU A 257 -7.15 13.50 11.89
N LEU A 258 -6.63 13.66 10.67
CA LEU A 258 -5.20 13.87 10.39
C LEU A 258 -4.93 15.30 9.95
N THR A 259 -3.82 15.85 10.43
CA THR A 259 -3.25 17.10 9.92
C THR A 259 -2.53 16.83 8.60
N ASP A 260 -2.59 17.79 7.69
CA ASP A 260 -1.89 17.67 6.41
C ASP A 260 -0.36 17.65 6.62
N ASP A 261 0.19 18.44 7.55
CA ASP A 261 1.64 18.64 7.69
C ASP A 261 2.38 17.39 8.18
N THR A 262 1.79 16.68 9.14
CA THR A 262 2.35 15.43 9.67
C THR A 262 2.35 14.35 8.60
N PHE A 263 1.25 14.26 7.84
CA PHE A 263 1.15 13.28 6.78
C PHE A 263 2.05 13.62 5.58
N GLU A 264 2.17 14.90 5.22
CA GLU A 264 3.08 15.37 4.16
C GLU A 264 4.53 14.95 4.43
N THR A 265 4.97 15.05 5.69
CA THR A 265 6.31 14.63 6.11
C THR A 265 6.52 13.14 5.87
N LEU A 266 5.52 12.31 6.22
CA LEU A 266 5.57 10.86 5.97
C LEU A 266 5.60 10.53 4.48
N LEU A 267 4.79 11.23 3.67
CA LEU A 267 4.79 11.06 2.21
C LEU A 267 6.15 11.41 1.61
N LYS A 268 6.79 12.50 2.04
CA LYS A 268 8.14 12.91 1.60
C LYS A 268 9.19 11.85 1.94
N VAL A 269 9.15 11.31 3.16
CA VAL A 269 10.04 10.22 3.59
C VAL A 269 9.79 8.96 2.76
N GLY A 270 8.53 8.58 2.58
CA GLY A 270 8.14 7.42 1.77
C GLY A 270 8.60 7.53 0.32
N HIS A 271 8.43 8.70 -0.30
CA HIS A 271 8.88 8.95 -1.67
C HIS A 271 10.42 8.89 -1.78
N ALA A 272 11.15 9.41 -0.79
CA ALA A 272 12.61 9.32 -0.78
C ALA A 272 13.09 7.86 -0.63
N GLN A 273 12.43 7.09 0.23
CA GLN A 273 12.71 5.66 0.43
C GLN A 273 12.38 4.83 -0.82
N GLU A 274 11.28 5.13 -1.52
CA GLU A 274 10.92 4.47 -2.78
C GLU A 274 12.06 4.58 -3.81
N VAL A 275 12.58 5.79 -4.04
CA VAL A 275 13.67 6.01 -5.00
C VAL A 275 14.91 5.22 -4.61
N GLN A 276 15.24 5.17 -3.32
CA GLN A 276 16.36 4.37 -2.82
C GLN A 276 16.12 2.86 -3.00
N SER A 277 14.90 2.41 -2.74
CA SER A 277 14.49 1.01 -2.90
C SER A 277 14.59 0.58 -4.36
N PHE A 278 14.12 1.39 -5.31
CA PHE A 278 14.25 1.07 -6.74
C PHE A 278 15.70 1.02 -7.19
N ARG A 279 16.57 1.91 -6.70
CA ARG A 279 18.00 1.84 -7.00
C ARG A 279 18.62 0.53 -6.50
N ALA A 280 18.37 0.18 -5.23
CA ALA A 280 18.87 -1.05 -4.64
C ALA A 280 18.29 -2.31 -5.32
N GLU A 281 17.04 -2.25 -5.79
CA GLU A 281 16.40 -3.30 -6.58
C GLU A 281 17.10 -3.50 -7.92
N ILE A 282 17.34 -2.41 -8.65
CA ILE A 282 18.05 -2.44 -9.94
C ILE A 282 19.44 -3.02 -9.76
N GLU A 283 20.21 -2.56 -8.77
CA GLU A 283 21.54 -3.10 -8.47
C GLU A 283 21.51 -4.62 -8.20
N ARG A 284 20.52 -5.08 -7.43
CA ARG A 284 20.35 -6.51 -7.13
C ARG A 284 19.98 -7.33 -8.36
N LEU A 285 19.03 -6.83 -9.16
CA LEU A 285 18.59 -7.48 -10.40
C LEU A 285 19.70 -7.51 -11.45
N GLU A 286 20.51 -6.46 -11.55
CA GLU A 286 21.69 -6.39 -12.43
C GLU A 286 22.72 -7.44 -12.00
N SER A 287 23.03 -7.53 -10.71
CA SER A 287 23.95 -8.56 -10.20
C SER A 287 23.45 -9.98 -10.46
N ALA A 288 22.14 -10.24 -10.28
CA ALA A 288 21.54 -11.54 -10.56
C ALA A 288 21.54 -11.87 -12.06
N TYR A 289 21.26 -10.87 -12.91
CA TYR A 289 21.32 -11.00 -14.36
C TYR A 289 22.73 -11.37 -14.83
N ASP A 290 23.75 -10.69 -14.34
CA ASP A 290 25.15 -10.98 -14.69
C ASP A 290 25.58 -12.38 -14.24
N SER A 291 25.15 -12.81 -13.04
CA SER A 291 25.38 -14.18 -12.56
C SER A 291 24.73 -15.24 -13.45
N LEU A 292 23.44 -15.08 -13.78
CA LEU A 292 22.73 -16.03 -14.66
C LEU A 292 23.34 -16.08 -16.06
N LYS A 293 23.77 -14.93 -16.59
CA LYS A 293 24.44 -14.87 -17.89
C LYS A 293 25.79 -15.60 -17.87
N ALA A 294 26.54 -15.49 -16.77
CA ALA A 294 27.75 -16.26 -16.57
C ALA A 294 27.44 -17.77 -16.48
N ASP A 295 26.40 -18.17 -15.75
CA ASP A 295 26.02 -19.57 -15.61
C ASP A 295 25.57 -20.19 -16.96
N ILE A 296 24.83 -19.45 -17.78
CA ILE A 296 24.40 -19.89 -19.13
C ILE A 296 25.61 -20.10 -20.07
N THR A 297 26.66 -19.31 -19.91
CA THR A 297 27.89 -19.44 -20.72
C THR A 297 28.74 -20.62 -20.27
N HIS A 298 28.71 -20.99 -18.99
CA HIS A 298 29.49 -22.11 -18.44
C HIS A 298 28.76 -23.47 -18.43
N ASN A 299 27.42 -23.49 -18.49
CA ASN A 299 26.63 -24.74 -18.53
C ASN A 299 26.38 -25.26 -19.95
N HIS A 300 26.74 -26.53 -20.18
CA HIS A 300 26.68 -27.16 -21.51
C HIS A 300 25.51 -28.12 -21.75
N ASN A 301 24.64 -28.44 -20.77
CA ASN A 301 23.52 -29.39 -20.94
C ASN A 301 22.24 -28.93 -20.19
N GLY A 302 21.07 -29.39 -20.66
CA GLY A 302 19.74 -29.55 -19.99
C GLY A 302 19.11 -28.38 -19.22
N GLN A 303 19.89 -27.68 -18.40
CA GLN A 303 19.47 -26.57 -17.54
C GLN A 303 19.45 -25.21 -18.27
N ARG A 304 19.96 -25.15 -19.50
CA ARG A 304 20.05 -23.90 -20.28
C ARG A 304 18.70 -23.26 -20.54
N ASP A 305 17.65 -24.04 -20.77
CA ASP A 305 16.33 -23.49 -21.09
C ASP A 305 15.63 -22.94 -19.83
N ALA A 306 15.80 -23.58 -18.68
CA ALA A 306 15.36 -23.05 -17.39
C ALA A 306 16.10 -21.74 -17.05
N LEU A 307 17.43 -21.71 -17.19
CA LEU A 307 18.22 -20.51 -16.94
C LEU A 307 17.87 -19.36 -17.91
N ARG A 308 17.50 -19.67 -19.16
CA ARG A 308 17.00 -18.66 -20.12
C ARG A 308 15.64 -18.11 -19.72
N ALA A 309 14.73 -18.94 -19.22
CA ALA A 309 13.44 -18.48 -18.71
C ALA A 309 13.63 -17.55 -17.50
N ASP A 310 14.51 -17.92 -16.57
CA ASP A 310 14.87 -17.08 -15.43
C ASP A 310 15.54 -15.76 -15.87
N LEU A 311 16.44 -15.81 -16.86
CA LEU A 311 17.07 -14.62 -17.41
C LEU A 311 16.03 -13.65 -18.00
N HIS A 312 15.10 -14.15 -18.82
CA HIS A 312 14.01 -13.33 -19.36
C HIS A 312 13.11 -12.75 -18.27
N ARG A 313 12.84 -13.49 -17.20
CA ARG A 313 12.11 -12.98 -16.05
C ARG A 313 12.86 -11.81 -15.39
N ILE A 314 14.16 -11.96 -15.15
CA ILE A 314 14.98 -10.88 -14.57
C ILE A 314 15.03 -9.66 -15.50
N GLU A 315 15.17 -9.84 -16.81
CA GLU A 315 15.13 -8.74 -17.79
C GLU A 315 13.81 -7.96 -17.70
N HIS A 316 12.69 -8.67 -17.59
CA HIS A 316 11.37 -8.04 -17.45
C HIS A 316 11.27 -7.24 -16.14
N LEU A 317 11.71 -7.81 -15.02
CA LEU A 317 11.73 -7.13 -13.72
C LEU A 317 12.63 -5.89 -13.73
N LEU A 318 13.80 -5.99 -14.34
CA LEU A 318 14.77 -4.90 -14.45
C LEU A 318 14.24 -3.75 -15.34
N LYS A 319 13.54 -4.08 -16.43
CA LYS A 319 12.84 -3.09 -17.26
C LYS A 319 11.68 -2.43 -16.51
N ALA A 320 10.96 -3.16 -15.65
CA ALA A 320 9.93 -2.58 -14.80
C ALA A 320 10.53 -1.62 -13.76
N ALA A 321 11.51 -2.09 -12.98
CA ALA A 321 12.16 -1.29 -11.94
C ALA A 321 12.81 0.00 -12.48
N ARG A 322 13.45 -0.05 -13.66
CA ARG A 322 14.01 1.15 -14.32
C ARG A 322 12.92 2.15 -14.73
N ARG A 323 11.80 1.68 -15.28
CA ARG A 323 10.66 2.55 -15.63
C ARG A 323 10.04 3.20 -14.39
N ASP A 324 9.94 2.46 -13.29
CA ASP A 324 9.40 2.99 -12.04
C ASP A 324 10.34 4.05 -11.44
N LEU A 325 11.65 3.81 -11.46
CA LEU A 325 12.65 4.80 -11.06
C LEU A 325 12.61 6.07 -11.93
N GLU A 326 12.49 5.92 -13.25
CA GLU A 326 12.38 7.04 -14.19
C GLU A 326 11.11 7.87 -13.92
N ARG A 327 9.97 7.22 -13.68
CA ARG A 327 8.72 7.89 -13.29
C ARG A 327 8.87 8.67 -11.99
N SER A 328 9.54 8.11 -10.98
CA SER A 328 9.80 8.83 -9.72
C SER A 328 10.69 10.07 -9.91
N TYR A 329 11.56 10.11 -10.94
CA TYR A 329 12.35 11.30 -11.27
C TYR A 329 11.63 12.31 -12.15
N LEU A 330 10.85 11.86 -13.15
CA LEU A 330 10.08 12.76 -14.02
C LEU A 330 9.10 13.60 -13.19
N ARG A 331 8.54 13.02 -12.13
CA ARG A 331 7.71 13.74 -11.13
C ARG A 331 8.47 14.85 -10.38
N ARG A 332 9.81 14.81 -10.30
CA ARG A 332 10.64 15.91 -9.77
C ARG A 332 10.98 16.99 -10.79
N HIS A 333 10.97 16.67 -12.09
CA HIS A 333 11.47 17.56 -13.15
C HIS A 333 10.35 18.25 -13.94
N GLN A 334 9.08 17.94 -13.66
CA GLN A 334 7.93 18.71 -14.15
C GLN A 334 7.63 19.93 -13.25
N THR A 335 8.68 20.62 -12.79
CA THR A 335 8.58 22.03 -12.44
C THR A 335 8.59 22.80 -13.76
N PRO A 336 7.51 23.45 -14.21
CA PRO A 336 7.70 24.53 -15.16
C PRO A 336 8.47 25.61 -14.42
N LEU A 337 9.71 25.84 -14.84
CA LEU A 337 10.36 27.13 -14.63
C LEU A 337 9.43 28.19 -15.21
N VAL A 338 8.73 28.90 -14.33
CA VAL A 338 8.30 30.27 -14.58
C VAL A 338 8.94 31.15 -13.52
#